data_AF-A0A3D4VND4-F1
#
_entry.id   AF-A0A3D4VND4-F1
#
_cell.length_a   1.000
_cell.length_b   1.000
_cell.length_c   1.000
_cell.angle_alpha   90.00
_cell.angle_beta   90.00
_cell.angle_gamma   90.00
#
_symmetry.space_group_name_H-M   'P 1'
#
loop_
_entity.id
_entity.type
_entity.pdbx_description
1 polymer ?
#
loop_
_entity_poly.entity_id
_entity_poly.type
_entity_poly.pdbx_seq_one_letter_code
_entity_poly.pdbx_strand_id
1 'polypeptide(L)' 'MSISFRVSPDEEKQIRNYAQFKGVSISTLIKEAVFDQMETELDLMTFKAMKDNPSSEPSISLDELKRMLDIE' A
#
# COMPACT_ATOMS: atom_id res chain seq x y z
N MET A 1 -7.68 -17.90 -15.93
CA MET A 1 -7.87 -18.35 -14.54
C MET A 1 -8.96 -17.51 -13.90
N SER A 2 -9.80 -18.09 -13.06
CA SER A 2 -10.84 -17.40 -12.32
C SER A 2 -10.70 -17.68 -10.83
N ILE A 3 -10.95 -16.68 -10.01
CA ILE A 3 -11.02 -16.79 -8.54
C ILE A 3 -12.48 -16.58 -8.16
N SER A 4 -13.03 -17.50 -7.37
CA SER A 4 -14.39 -17.43 -6.85
C SER A 4 -14.35 -17.48 -5.34
N PHE A 5 -15.05 -16.57 -4.68
CA PHE A 5 -15.23 -16.55 -3.23
C PHE A 5 -16.72 -16.37 -2.92
N ARG A 6 -17.15 -16.86 -1.77
CA ARG A 6 -18.54 -16.75 -1.32
C ARG A 6 -18.71 -15.42 -0.61
N VAL A 7 -19.79 -14.73 -0.94
CA VAL A 7 -20.25 -13.52 -0.26
C VAL A 7 -21.73 -13.66 0.05
N SER A 8 -22.18 -12.95 1.07
CA SER A 8 -23.60 -12.72 1.33
C SER A 8 -24.20 -11.77 0.27
N PRO A 9 -25.53 -11.76 0.11
CA PRO A 9 -26.21 -10.83 -0.80
C PRO A 9 -25.93 -9.36 -0.49
N ASP A 10 -25.77 -9.02 0.79
CA ASP A 10 -25.49 -7.65 1.22
C ASP A 10 -24.06 -7.23 0.88
N GLU A 11 -23.07 -8.11 1.12
CA GLU A 11 -21.68 -7.89 0.70
C GLU A 11 -21.57 -7.74 -0.82
N GLU A 12 -22.26 -8.59 -1.60
CA GLU A 12 -22.28 -8.48 -3.06
C GLU A 12 -22.78 -7.11 -3.51
N LYS A 13 -23.89 -6.65 -2.92
CA LYS A 13 -24.48 -5.34 -3.21
C LYS A 13 -23.50 -4.20 -2.91
N GLN A 14 -22.82 -4.26 -1.76
CA GLN A 14 -21.84 -3.25 -1.38
C GLN A 14 -20.63 -3.23 -2.33
N ILE A 15 -20.05 -4.39 -2.63
CA ILE A 15 -18.90 -4.52 -3.53
C ILE A 15 -19.26 -3.99 -4.92
N ARG A 16 -20.44 -4.35 -5.43
CA ARG A 16 -20.93 -3.92 -6.75
C ARG A 16 -21.13 -2.40 -6.81
N ASN A 17 -21.79 -1.82 -5.79
CA ASN A 17 -22.02 -0.38 -5.73
C ASN A 17 -20.70 0.40 -5.63
N TYR A 18 -19.74 -0.11 -4.86
CA TYR A 18 -18.42 0.52 -4.72
C TYR A 18 -17.62 0.47 -6.03
N ALA A 19 -17.63 -0.66 -6.72
CA ALA A 19 -17.01 -0.80 -8.04
C ALA A 19 -17.63 0.18 -9.06
N GLN A 20 -18.97 0.30 -9.07
CA GLN A 20 -19.68 1.29 -9.90
C GLN A 20 -19.30 2.72 -9.56
N PHE A 21 -19.24 3.08 -8.27
CA PHE A 21 -18.83 4.40 -7.81
C PHE A 21 -17.41 4.75 -8.28
N LYS A 22 -16.48 3.79 -8.21
CA LYS A 22 -15.12 3.96 -8.72
C LYS A 22 -15.00 3.89 -10.25
N GLY A 23 -16.06 3.52 -10.96
CA GLY A 23 -16.04 3.34 -12.41
C GLY A 23 -15.19 2.16 -12.88
N VAL A 24 -14.95 1.15 -12.02
CA VAL A 24 -14.13 -0.02 -12.33
C VAL A 24 -14.94 -1.32 -12.26
N SER A 25 -14.41 -2.39 -12.84
CA SER A 25 -15.02 -3.72 -12.70
C SER A 25 -14.82 -4.28 -11.28
N ILE A 26 -15.72 -5.17 -10.83
CA ILE A 26 -15.53 -5.89 -9.55
C ILE A 26 -14.20 -6.64 -9.54
N SER A 27 -13.82 -7.27 -10.65
CA SER A 27 -12.54 -7.97 -10.76
C SER A 27 -11.34 -7.05 -10.62
N THR A 28 -11.43 -5.81 -11.11
CA THR A 28 -10.37 -4.80 -10.92
C THR A 28 -10.28 -4.42 -9.45
N LEU A 29 -11.41 -4.05 -8.86
CA LEU A 29 -11.49 -3.66 -7.45
C LEU A 29 -10.88 -4.72 -6.52
N ILE A 30 -11.24 -6.00 -6.71
CA ILE A 30 -10.73 -7.09 -5.87
C ILE A 30 -9.22 -7.31 -6.09
N LYS A 31 -8.73 -7.19 -7.34
CA LYS A 31 -7.29 -7.31 -7.61
C LYS A 31 -6.51 -6.19 -6.90
N GLU A 32 -6.95 -4.96 -7.05
CA GLU A 32 -6.32 -3.80 -6.40
C GLU A 32 -6.30 -3.99 -4.88
N ALA A 33 -7.44 -4.32 -4.27
CA ALA A 33 -7.52 -4.53 -2.83
C ALA A 33 -6.55 -5.61 -2.31
N VAL A 34 -6.35 -6.71 -3.08
CA VAL A 34 -5.39 -7.76 -2.71
C VAL A 34 -3.95 -7.28 -2.81
N PHE A 35 -3.60 -6.55 -3.88
CA PHE A 35 -2.24 -6.01 -4.04
C PHE A 35 -1.93 -4.94 -3.00
N ASP A 36 -2.87 -4.05 -2.72
CA ASP A 36 -2.72 -3.01 -1.70
C ASP A 36 -2.47 -3.62 -0.31
N GLN A 37 -3.15 -4.73 0.00
CA GLN A 37 -2.92 -5.45 1.25
C GLN A 37 -1.53 -6.10 1.29
N MET A 38 -1.11 -6.74 0.20
CA MET A 38 0.24 -7.31 0.09
C MET A 38 1.33 -6.24 0.25
N GLU A 39 1.16 -5.08 -0.39
CA GLU A 39 2.07 -3.94 -0.30
C GLU A 39 2.14 -3.42 1.14
N THR A 40 0.99 -3.23 1.79
CA THR A 40 0.94 -2.79 3.19
C THR A 40 1.71 -3.73 4.11
N GLU A 41 1.58 -5.05 3.92
CA GLU A 41 2.31 -6.04 4.71
C GLU A 41 3.82 -5.96 4.45
N LEU A 42 4.24 -5.80 3.19
CA LEU A 42 5.65 -5.65 2.80
C LEU A 42 6.26 -4.35 3.36
N ASP A 43 5.53 -3.25 3.29
CA ASP A 43 5.95 -1.96 3.84
C ASP A 43 6.15 -2.04 5.35
N LEU A 44 5.23 -2.67 6.07
CA LEU A 44 5.35 -2.86 7.51
C LEU A 44 6.54 -3.76 7.87
N MET A 45 6.81 -4.82 7.10
CA MET A 45 7.98 -5.66 7.29
C MET A 45 9.27 -4.89 7.05
N THR A 46 9.32 -4.09 5.97
CA THR A 46 10.48 -3.29 5.60
C THR A 46 10.78 -2.23 6.65
N PHE A 47 9.74 -1.53 7.13
CA PHE A 47 9.85 -0.56 8.22
C PHE A 47 10.39 -1.21 9.50
N LYS A 48 9.88 -2.38 9.89
CA LYS A 48 10.39 -3.12 11.06
C LYS A 48 11.85 -3.52 10.89
N ALA A 49 12.23 -4.03 9.73
CA ALA A 49 13.62 -4.41 9.45
C ALA A 49 14.57 -3.21 9.56
N MET A 50 14.18 -2.03 9.02
CA MET A 50 14.94 -0.78 9.17
C MET A 50 15.04 -0.33 10.63
N LYS A 51 13.98 -0.52 11.41
CA LYS A 51 13.96 -0.14 12.84
C LYS A 51 14.85 -1.07 13.67
N ASP A 52 14.81 -2.37 13.40
CA ASP A 52 15.51 -3.40 14.18
C ASP A 52 16.99 -3.50 13.78
N ASN A 53 17.32 -3.19 12.52
CA ASN A 53 18.68 -3.08 12.01
C ASN A 53 18.88 -1.68 11.40
N PRO A 54 18.98 -0.64 12.24
CA PRO A 54 19.23 0.70 11.75
C PRO A 54 20.54 0.72 10.98
N SER A 55 20.56 1.43 9.85
CA SER A 55 21.78 1.63 9.07
C SER A 55 22.88 2.17 9.98
N SER A 56 24.11 1.68 9.77
CA SER A 56 25.30 2.31 10.39
C SER A 56 25.68 3.62 9.70
N GLU A 57 25.04 3.95 8.56
CA GLU A 57 25.19 5.25 7.93
C GLU A 57 24.52 6.32 8.79
N PRO A 58 25.23 7.41 9.13
CA PRO A 58 24.66 8.49 9.91
C PRO A 58 23.49 9.12 9.15
N SER A 59 22.35 9.26 9.82
CA SER A 59 21.28 10.10 9.29
C SER A 59 21.74 11.56 9.31
N ILE A 60 21.63 12.24 8.18
CA ILE A 60 21.86 13.67 8.08
C ILE A 60 20.55 14.41 8.32
N SER A 61 20.61 15.51 9.06
CA SER A 61 19.49 16.44 9.23
C SER A 61 19.13 17.12 7.91
N LEU A 62 17.91 17.67 7.83
CA LEU A 62 17.49 18.46 6.67
C LEU A 62 18.45 19.62 6.40
N ASP A 63 18.94 20.30 7.44
CA ASP A 63 19.89 21.41 7.34
C ASP A 63 21.28 20.95 6.86
N GLU A 64 21.70 19.73 7.19
CA GLU A 64 22.92 19.14 6.64
C GLU A 64 22.75 18.78 5.17
N LEU A 65 21.62 18.18 4.79
CA LEU A 65 21.31 17.86 3.40
C LEU A 65 21.26 19.12 2.52
N LYS A 66 20.62 20.18 3.01
CA LYS A 66 20.57 21.50 2.34
C LYS A 66 21.96 22.09 2.10
N ARG A 67 22.83 22.02 3.11
CA ARG A 67 24.24 22.43 2.99
C ARG A 67 25.02 21.58 1.98
N MET A 68 24.75 20.26 1.91
CA MET A 68 25.39 19.36 0.95
C MET A 68 24.93 19.60 -0.49
N LEU A 69 23.66 19.98 -0.69
CA LEU A 69 23.06 20.20 -2.00
C LEU A 69 23.15 21.66 -2.49
N ASP A 70 23.70 22.57 -1.69
CA ASP A 70 23.84 24.01 -1.99
C ASP A 70 22.49 24.69 -2.29
N ILE A 71 21.48 24.34 -1.49
CA ILE A 71 20.13 24.90 -1.55
C ILE A 71 19.75 25.32 -0.13
N GLU A 72 19.76 26.63 0.14
CA GLU A 72 19.30 27.23 1.41
C GLU A 72 17.80 26.97 1.66
#